data_AF-A0A7K9CHK7-F1
#
_entry.id   AF-A0A7K9CHK7-F1
#
_cell.length_a   1.000
_cell.length_b   1.000
_cell.length_c   1.000
_cell.angle_alpha   90.00
_cell.angle_beta   90.00
_cell.angle_gamma   90.00
#
_symmetry.space_group_name_H-M   'P 1'
#
loop_
_entity.id
_entity.type
_entity.pdbx_description
1 polymer ?
#
loop_
_entity_poly.entity_id
_entity_poly.type
_entity_poly.pdbx_seq_one_letter_code
_entity_poly.pdbx_strand_id
1 'polypeptide(L)'
;MATAPAPSGRAPAPGRDVTSGSVAMAPSGLGSLVAALETHRGRDRAVRALCYACQLAGGALARPQASPSGLPGSLLAVSAQLSACRTVLRLFDDLAMLSYSCDYGLGPKDEDCLVRGLSVLCNLANQLYYPCEHVAWAADAGIVHVGSRKWWTLSTALWASSLLLSILRSLRIMFQLRRKLRQHKWSASSPRSQKAVKAQVKAEVLSILSATADLSNAIHWLPPGFLWAGRFPPWLVGLLGTISSLIGIYQASGGGTSEAV
;
A
#
# COMPACT_ATOMS: atom_id res chain seq x y z
N MET A 1 57.40 -52.29 -32.06
CA MET A 1 57.70 -52.55 -33.48
C MET A 1 56.69 -51.76 -34.30
N ALA A 2 57.16 -50.72 -35.01
CA ALA A 2 56.50 -49.97 -36.10
C ALA A 2 55.19 -49.20 -35.77
N THR A 3 54.85 -48.01 -36.27
CA THR A 3 55.48 -46.81 -36.86
C THR A 3 54.29 -45.85 -37.04
N ALA A 4 54.48 -44.54 -36.83
CA ALA A 4 53.47 -43.52 -37.17
C ALA A 4 53.26 -43.44 -38.71
N PRO A 5 52.18 -42.77 -39.17
CA PRO A 5 52.36 -41.36 -39.55
C PRO A 5 51.14 -40.45 -39.29
N ALA A 6 51.42 -39.13 -39.15
CA ALA A 6 50.47 -38.04 -39.38
C ALA A 6 50.48 -37.67 -40.89
N PRO A 7 49.49 -36.95 -41.48
CA PRO A 7 49.34 -35.49 -41.24
C PRO A 7 47.92 -34.89 -41.49
N SER A 8 47.85 -33.55 -41.29
CA SER A 8 46.90 -32.54 -41.79
C SER A 8 45.41 -32.66 -41.38
N GLY A 9 44.71 -31.62 -40.92
CA GLY A 9 44.86 -30.19 -41.10
C GLY A 9 43.55 -29.62 -41.64
N ARG A 10 42.55 -29.34 -40.77
CA ARG A 10 41.48 -28.36 -41.02
C ARG A 10 40.66 -28.09 -39.75
N ALA A 11 40.70 -26.85 -39.28
CA ALA A 11 39.82 -26.35 -38.24
C ALA A 11 38.36 -26.26 -38.74
N PRO A 12 37.36 -26.66 -37.95
CA PRO A 12 35.98 -26.29 -38.22
C PRO A 12 35.71 -24.87 -37.70
N ALA A 13 35.06 -24.07 -38.56
CA ALA A 13 34.62 -22.71 -38.28
C ALA A 13 33.72 -22.65 -37.03
N PRO A 14 33.72 -21.53 -36.27
CA PRO A 14 32.81 -21.37 -35.15
C PRO A 14 31.37 -21.34 -35.67
N GLY A 15 30.57 -22.30 -35.18
CA GLY A 15 29.14 -22.31 -35.36
C GLY A 15 28.56 -20.98 -34.87
N ARG A 16 27.71 -20.38 -35.71
CA ARG A 16 26.89 -19.24 -35.32
C ARG A 16 25.96 -19.70 -34.20
N ASP A 17 26.29 -19.36 -32.96
CA ASP A 17 25.32 -19.30 -31.89
C ASP A 17 24.23 -18.30 -32.32
N VAL A 18 23.08 -18.84 -32.71
CA VAL A 18 21.85 -18.08 -32.76
C VAL A 18 21.49 -17.77 -31.31
N THR A 19 22.03 -16.67 -30.79
CA THR A 19 21.47 -16.01 -29.63
C THR A 19 20.06 -15.57 -30.04
N SER A 20 19.06 -16.42 -29.78
CA SER A 20 17.68 -15.97 -29.61
C SER A 20 17.72 -14.95 -28.48
N GLY A 21 17.91 -13.70 -28.85
CA GLY A 21 17.58 -12.56 -28.01
C GLY A 21 16.09 -12.66 -27.75
N SER A 22 15.73 -13.31 -26.65
CA SER A 22 14.43 -13.12 -26.02
C SER A 22 14.41 -11.67 -25.58
N VAL A 23 14.05 -10.78 -26.51
CA VAL A 23 13.59 -9.44 -26.21
C VAL A 23 12.37 -9.68 -25.35
N ALA A 24 12.52 -9.56 -24.02
CA ALA A 24 11.40 -9.52 -23.11
C ALA A 24 10.52 -8.36 -23.60
N MET A 25 9.46 -8.70 -24.32
CA MET A 25 8.41 -7.78 -24.72
C MET A 25 7.93 -7.15 -23.41
N ALA A 26 8.16 -5.85 -23.26
CA ALA A 26 7.58 -5.10 -22.16
C ALA A 26 6.09 -5.43 -22.14
N PRO A 27 5.53 -5.94 -21.03
CA PRO A 27 4.16 -6.36 -21.01
C PRO A 27 3.30 -5.19 -21.46
N SER A 28 2.41 -5.44 -22.42
CA SER A 28 1.40 -4.45 -22.83
C SER A 28 0.73 -3.89 -21.57
N GLY A 29 0.13 -2.68 -21.66
CA GLY A 29 -0.59 -2.10 -20.51
C GLY A 29 -1.58 -3.10 -19.88
N LEU A 30 -2.17 -3.97 -20.71
CA LEU A 30 -2.99 -5.10 -20.28
C LEU A 30 -2.19 -6.20 -19.55
N GLY A 31 -1.05 -6.65 -20.09
CA GLY A 31 -0.20 -7.64 -19.43
C GLY A 31 0.33 -7.18 -18.07
N SER A 32 0.67 -5.91 -17.93
CA SER A 32 1.10 -5.31 -16.65
C SER A 32 -0.05 -5.28 -15.64
N LEU A 33 -1.27 -4.99 -16.10
CA LEU A 33 -2.46 -5.02 -15.26
C LEU A 33 -2.79 -6.44 -14.79
N VAL A 34 -2.72 -7.42 -15.71
CA VAL A 34 -2.94 -8.84 -15.37
C VAL A 34 -1.92 -9.30 -14.33
N ALA A 35 -0.63 -9.06 -14.55
CA ALA A 35 0.42 -9.42 -13.60
C ALA A 35 0.21 -8.76 -12.22
N ALA A 36 -0.23 -7.50 -12.17
CA ALA A 36 -0.58 -6.85 -10.90
C ALA A 36 -1.75 -7.57 -10.21
N LEU A 37 -2.82 -7.90 -10.95
CA LEU A 37 -4.00 -8.60 -10.43
C LEU A 37 -3.75 -10.06 -10.06
N GLU A 38 -2.65 -10.67 -10.48
CA GLU A 38 -2.26 -12.02 -10.02
C GLU A 38 -1.64 -12.01 -8.63
N THR A 39 -1.19 -10.85 -8.14
CA THR A 39 -0.62 -10.70 -6.79
C THR A 39 -1.70 -10.45 -5.74
N HIS A 40 -1.47 -10.94 -4.51
CA HIS A 40 -2.34 -10.64 -3.36
C HIS A 40 -2.52 -9.12 -3.15
N ARG A 41 -1.40 -8.38 -3.09
CA ARG A 41 -1.41 -6.92 -2.91
C ARG A 41 -2.11 -6.18 -4.05
N GLY A 42 -1.95 -6.64 -5.29
CA GLY A 42 -2.62 -6.01 -6.43
C GLY A 42 -4.13 -6.23 -6.43
N ARG A 43 -4.60 -7.43 -6.08
CA ARG A 43 -6.04 -7.67 -5.86
C ARG A 43 -6.58 -6.83 -4.73
N ASP A 44 -5.90 -6.78 -3.58
CA ASP A 44 -6.35 -5.97 -2.45
C ASP A 44 -6.53 -4.49 -2.85
N ARG A 45 -5.53 -3.90 -3.54
CA ARG A 45 -5.60 -2.51 -4.05
C ARG A 45 -6.78 -2.31 -5.02
N ALA A 46 -7.02 -3.25 -5.93
CA ALA A 46 -8.12 -3.17 -6.88
C ALA A 46 -9.49 -3.26 -6.17
N VAL A 47 -9.65 -4.22 -5.25
CA VAL A 47 -10.86 -4.38 -4.43
C VAL A 47 -11.10 -3.12 -3.59
N ARG A 48 -10.05 -2.51 -3.03
CA ARG A 48 -10.14 -1.23 -2.30
C ARG A 48 -10.68 -0.11 -3.15
N ALA A 49 -10.09 0.07 -4.34
CA ALA A 49 -10.45 1.14 -5.25
C ALA A 49 -11.91 1.00 -5.69
N LEU A 50 -12.33 -0.23 -6.05
CA LEU A 50 -13.73 -0.52 -6.38
C LEU A 50 -14.67 -0.29 -5.20
N CYS A 51 -14.29 -0.73 -3.99
CA CYS A 51 -15.06 -0.54 -2.77
C CYS A 51 -15.40 0.93 -2.55
N TYR A 52 -14.39 1.81 -2.56
CA TYR A 52 -14.58 3.23 -2.32
C TYR A 52 -15.17 3.98 -3.52
N ALA A 53 -14.91 3.54 -4.76
CA ALA A 53 -15.55 4.12 -5.94
C ALA A 53 -17.07 3.84 -5.93
N CYS A 54 -17.48 2.63 -5.58
CA CYS A 54 -18.89 2.29 -5.38
C CYS A 54 -19.49 3.08 -4.21
N GLN A 55 -18.75 3.27 -3.11
CA GLN A 55 -19.22 4.08 -1.98
C GLN A 55 -19.42 5.55 -2.37
N LEU A 56 -18.48 6.11 -3.14
CA LEU A 56 -18.53 7.47 -3.65
C LEU A 56 -19.71 7.65 -4.60
N ALA A 57 -19.84 6.79 -5.61
CA ALA A 57 -20.91 6.86 -6.59
C ALA A 57 -22.29 6.64 -5.93
N GLY A 58 -22.43 5.61 -5.11
CA GLY A 58 -23.68 5.35 -4.37
C GLY A 58 -24.04 6.48 -3.42
N GLY A 59 -23.07 7.02 -2.69
CA GLY A 59 -23.28 8.14 -1.78
C GLY A 59 -23.60 9.46 -2.47
N ALA A 60 -22.99 9.74 -3.63
CA ALA A 60 -23.21 10.97 -4.39
C ALA A 60 -24.54 10.96 -5.15
N LEU A 61 -24.98 9.78 -5.60
CA LEU A 61 -26.27 9.60 -6.26
C LEU A 61 -27.44 9.44 -5.27
N ALA A 62 -27.16 9.14 -4.00
CA ALA A 62 -28.19 9.03 -2.97
C ALA A 62 -28.81 10.41 -2.66
N ARG A 63 -30.14 10.46 -2.66
CA ARG A 63 -30.88 11.68 -2.32
C ARG A 63 -30.93 11.83 -0.79
N PRO A 64 -30.70 13.04 -0.22
CA PRO A 64 -30.61 13.24 1.23
C PRO A 64 -31.80 12.78 2.08
N GLN A 65 -32.98 12.63 1.47
CA GLN A 65 -34.26 12.35 2.15
C GLN A 65 -34.91 11.03 1.69
N ALA A 66 -34.23 10.23 0.85
CA ALA A 66 -34.80 9.00 0.32
C ALA A 66 -33.95 7.79 0.72
N SER A 67 -34.62 6.71 1.12
CA SER A 67 -33.94 5.43 1.28
C SER A 67 -33.22 5.07 -0.03
N PRO A 68 -31.92 4.74 0.01
CA PRO A 68 -31.15 4.44 -1.18
C PRO A 68 -31.72 3.17 -1.83
N SER A 69 -32.56 3.38 -2.84
CA SER A 69 -33.23 2.35 -3.62
C SER A 69 -32.77 2.43 -5.08
N GLY A 70 -32.80 1.32 -5.79
CA GLY A 70 -32.22 1.23 -7.14
C GLY A 70 -30.69 1.34 -7.12
N LEU A 71 -30.12 1.98 -8.14
CA LEU A 71 -28.67 2.01 -8.38
C LEU A 71 -27.83 2.52 -7.19
N PRO A 72 -28.18 3.64 -6.50
CA PRO A 72 -27.39 4.13 -5.35
C PRO A 72 -27.31 3.11 -4.21
N GLY A 73 -28.43 2.44 -3.90
CA GLY A 73 -28.48 1.38 -2.89
C GLY A 73 -27.65 0.16 -3.28
N SER A 74 -27.75 -0.28 -4.53
CA SER A 74 -26.95 -1.39 -5.06
C SER A 74 -25.45 -1.09 -5.00
N LEU A 75 -25.01 0.13 -5.35
CA LEU A 75 -23.61 0.54 -5.27
C LEU A 75 -23.09 0.56 -3.83
N LEU A 76 -23.88 1.05 -2.87
CA LEU A 76 -23.54 1.00 -1.45
C LEU A 76 -23.47 -0.44 -0.92
N ALA A 77 -24.36 -1.32 -1.36
CA ALA A 77 -24.33 -2.74 -1.00
C ALA A 77 -23.09 -3.44 -1.55
N VAL A 78 -22.72 -3.18 -2.81
CA VAL A 78 -21.47 -3.70 -3.41
C VAL A 78 -20.25 -3.18 -2.63
N SER A 79 -20.24 -1.89 -2.27
CA SER A 79 -19.18 -1.33 -1.43
C SER A 79 -19.04 -2.07 -0.10
N ALA A 80 -20.15 -2.35 0.59
CA ALA A 80 -20.15 -3.11 1.84
C ALA A 80 -19.61 -4.54 1.65
N GLN A 81 -20.01 -5.25 0.59
CA GLN A 81 -19.50 -6.59 0.26
C GLN A 81 -18.00 -6.59 -0.02
N LEU A 82 -17.50 -5.61 -0.79
CA LEU A 82 -16.07 -5.49 -1.09
C LEU A 82 -15.26 -5.14 0.17
N SER A 83 -15.79 -4.30 1.05
CA SER A 83 -15.18 -4.00 2.35
C SER A 83 -15.08 -5.25 3.23
N ALA A 84 -16.17 -6.03 3.33
CA ALA A 84 -16.19 -7.30 4.06
C ALA A 84 -15.19 -8.31 3.47
N CYS A 85 -15.12 -8.42 2.14
CA CYS A 85 -14.14 -9.23 1.43
C CYS A 85 -12.70 -8.86 1.84
N ARG A 86 -12.37 -7.55 1.87
CA ARG A 86 -11.05 -7.09 2.33
C ARG A 86 -10.76 -7.49 3.77
N THR A 87 -11.75 -7.50 4.66
CA THR A 87 -11.56 -7.94 6.04
C THR A 87 -11.21 -9.42 6.11
N VAL A 88 -11.88 -10.25 5.31
CA VAL A 88 -11.56 -11.68 5.22
C VAL A 88 -10.17 -11.90 4.62
N LEU A 89 -9.78 -11.13 3.59
CA LEU A 89 -8.43 -11.25 3.00
C LEU A 89 -7.32 -10.85 3.99
N ARG A 90 -7.58 -9.87 4.86
CA ARG A 90 -6.65 -9.45 5.92
C ARG A 90 -6.39 -10.52 6.99
N LEU A 91 -7.18 -11.59 7.05
CA LEU A 91 -6.88 -12.77 7.89
C LEU A 91 -5.56 -13.47 7.48
N PHE A 92 -5.05 -13.20 6.28
CA PHE A 92 -3.83 -13.80 5.75
C PHE A 92 -2.63 -12.84 5.82
N ASP A 93 -2.81 -11.62 6.36
CA ASP A 93 -1.76 -10.60 6.37
C ASP A 93 -0.83 -10.69 7.58
N ASP A 94 -1.15 -11.43 8.64
CA ASP A 94 -0.34 -11.46 9.88
C ASP A 94 1.08 -11.93 9.65
N LEU A 95 1.26 -13.02 8.90
CA LEU A 95 2.57 -13.59 8.63
C LEU A 95 3.43 -12.63 7.79
N ALA A 96 2.80 -11.95 6.82
CA ALA A 96 3.48 -10.94 6.02
C ALA A 96 3.87 -9.73 6.89
N MET A 97 2.99 -9.28 7.78
CA MET A 97 3.25 -8.18 8.72
C MET A 97 4.33 -8.56 9.74
N LEU A 98 4.34 -9.80 10.23
CA LEU A 98 5.35 -10.35 11.13
C LEU A 98 6.71 -10.41 10.46
N SER A 99 6.79 -11.01 9.26
CA SER A 99 8.03 -11.02 8.47
C SER A 99 8.56 -9.61 8.28
N TYR A 100 7.71 -8.67 7.84
CA TYR A 100 8.07 -7.27 7.67
C TYR A 100 8.62 -6.64 8.95
N SER A 101 7.96 -6.89 10.08
CA SER A 101 8.38 -6.34 11.37
C SER A 101 9.72 -6.93 11.84
N CYS A 102 9.93 -8.22 11.61
CA CYS A 102 11.19 -8.91 11.91
C CYS A 102 12.33 -8.39 11.02
N ASP A 103 12.08 -8.24 9.72
CA ASP A 103 13.05 -7.72 8.76
C ASP A 103 13.45 -6.28 9.08
N TYR A 104 12.49 -5.45 9.51
CA TYR A 104 12.77 -4.09 9.94
C TYR A 104 13.51 -4.04 11.29
N GLY A 105 13.16 -4.90 12.25
CA GLY A 105 13.72 -4.93 13.60
C GLY A 105 13.62 -3.56 14.30
N LEU A 106 14.76 -2.96 14.65
CA LEU A 106 14.86 -1.61 15.24
C LEU A 106 15.26 -0.52 14.23
N GLY A 107 15.14 -0.83 12.95
CA GLY A 107 15.52 0.02 11.83
C GLY A 107 17.04 0.11 11.57
N PRO A 108 17.45 0.51 10.36
CA PRO A 108 18.85 0.70 10.00
C PRO A 108 19.56 1.71 10.90
N LYS A 109 20.82 1.46 11.28
CA LYS A 109 21.56 2.35 12.22
C LYS A 109 21.88 3.72 11.64
N ASP A 110 21.94 3.83 10.31
CA ASP A 110 22.18 5.05 9.54
C ASP A 110 20.90 5.89 9.33
N GLU A 111 19.73 5.36 9.67
CA GLU A 111 18.46 6.08 9.63
C GLU A 111 18.31 7.02 10.85
N ASP A 112 17.64 8.15 10.64
CA ASP A 112 17.34 9.12 11.70
C ASP A 112 16.59 8.47 12.88
N CYS A 113 17.07 8.70 14.11
CA CYS A 113 16.52 8.06 15.30
C CYS A 113 15.00 8.27 15.48
N LEU A 114 14.47 9.45 15.12
CA LEU A 114 13.03 9.72 15.21
C LEU A 114 12.27 8.95 14.13
N VAL A 115 12.78 8.88 12.91
CA VAL A 115 12.18 8.07 11.84
C VAL A 115 12.13 6.60 12.25
N ARG A 116 13.23 6.05 12.78
CA ARG A 116 13.29 4.69 13.29
C ARG A 116 12.27 4.42 14.38
N GLY A 117 12.22 5.29 15.40
CA GLY A 117 11.27 5.18 16.50
C GLY A 117 9.81 5.20 16.02
N LEU A 118 9.48 6.11 15.10
CA LEU A 118 8.14 6.20 14.50
C LEU A 118 7.80 4.95 13.68
N SER A 119 8.75 4.40 12.93
CA SER A 119 8.55 3.16 12.17
C SER A 119 8.33 1.94 13.09
N VAL A 120 9.11 1.80 14.17
CA VAL A 120 8.90 0.72 15.16
C VAL A 120 7.53 0.83 15.81
N LEU A 121 7.11 2.04 16.21
CA LEU A 121 5.78 2.26 16.78
C LEU A 121 4.67 1.97 15.76
N CYS A 122 4.88 2.31 14.49
CA CYS A 122 3.94 2.00 13.41
C CYS A 122 3.79 0.49 13.24
N ASN A 123 4.91 -0.25 13.24
CA ASN A 123 4.91 -1.71 13.14
C ASN A 123 4.20 -2.34 14.33
N LEU A 124 4.45 -1.86 15.55
CA LEU A 124 3.74 -2.31 16.75
C LEU A 124 2.23 -2.06 16.65
N ALA A 125 1.82 -0.87 16.21
CA ALA A 125 0.40 -0.56 16.02
C ALA A 125 -0.26 -1.49 14.99
N ASN A 126 0.42 -1.78 13.88
CA ASN A 126 -0.08 -2.71 12.86
C ASN A 126 -0.14 -4.17 13.38
N GLN A 127 0.85 -4.61 14.15
CA GLN A 127 0.88 -5.94 14.77
C GLN A 127 -0.26 -6.15 15.77
N LEU A 128 -0.70 -5.09 16.46
CA LEU A 128 -1.85 -5.15 17.36
C LEU A 128 -3.17 -5.00 16.62
N TYR A 129 -3.18 -4.24 15.52
CA TYR A 129 -4.36 -3.95 14.71
C TYR A 129 -5.00 -5.23 14.14
N TYR A 130 -4.22 -6.07 13.45
CA TYR A 130 -4.73 -7.26 12.77
C TYR A 130 -5.42 -8.25 13.73
N PRO A 131 -4.80 -8.67 14.85
CA PRO A 131 -5.45 -9.57 15.80
C PRO A 131 -6.74 -8.98 16.40
N CYS A 132 -6.75 -7.68 16.71
CA CYS A 132 -7.96 -7.02 17.22
C CYS A 132 -9.10 -7.08 16.20
N GLU A 133 -8.77 -6.89 14.93
CA GLU A 133 -9.74 -6.98 13.84
C GLU A 133 -10.24 -8.41 13.62
N HIS A 134 -9.38 -9.41 13.74
CA HIS A 134 -9.78 -10.82 13.61
C HIS A 134 -10.71 -11.25 14.72
N VAL A 135 -10.46 -10.80 15.96
CA VAL A 135 -11.39 -11.04 17.08
C VAL A 135 -12.72 -10.34 16.83
N ALA A 136 -12.71 -9.12 16.29
CA ALA A 136 -13.94 -8.41 15.93
C ALA A 136 -14.75 -9.15 14.86
N TRP A 137 -14.09 -9.56 13.79
CA TRP A 137 -14.68 -10.34 12.70
C TRP A 137 -15.20 -11.71 13.17
N ALA A 138 -14.43 -12.44 13.98
CA ALA A 138 -14.83 -13.74 14.52
C ALA A 138 -16.02 -13.60 15.49
N ALA A 139 -16.10 -12.50 16.23
CA ALA A 139 -17.23 -12.20 17.09
C ALA A 139 -18.50 -11.88 16.27
N ASP A 140 -18.40 -11.10 15.19
CA ASP A 140 -19.52 -10.86 14.27
C ASP A 140 -19.99 -12.15 13.58
N ALA A 141 -19.08 -13.09 13.31
CA ALA A 141 -19.39 -14.40 12.75
C ALA A 141 -19.97 -15.39 13.78
N GLY A 142 -20.03 -15.03 15.07
CA GLY A 142 -20.51 -15.92 16.14
C GLY A 142 -19.53 -17.03 16.54
N ILE A 143 -18.27 -16.97 16.08
CA ILE A 143 -17.22 -17.94 16.43
C ILE A 143 -16.76 -17.72 17.87
N VAL A 144 -16.64 -16.45 18.29
CA VAL A 144 -16.20 -16.07 19.65
C VAL A 144 -17.27 -15.24 20.33
N HIS A 145 -17.61 -15.60 21.58
CA HIS A 145 -18.66 -14.94 22.36
C HIS A 145 -18.13 -13.71 23.12
N VAL A 146 -17.62 -12.72 22.38
CA VAL A 146 -17.15 -11.44 22.92
C VAL A 146 -17.85 -10.26 22.24
N GLY A 147 -17.84 -9.08 22.87
CA GLY A 147 -18.45 -7.89 22.30
C GLY A 147 -17.66 -7.35 21.10
N SER A 148 -18.08 -7.69 19.87
CA SER A 148 -17.45 -7.28 18.60
C SER A 148 -17.16 -5.77 18.51
N ARG A 149 -18.13 -4.93 18.90
CA ARG A 149 -18.01 -3.46 18.82
C ARG A 149 -16.76 -2.89 19.51
N LYS A 150 -16.34 -3.47 20.64
CA LYS A 150 -15.14 -3.02 21.38
C LYS A 150 -13.87 -3.32 20.60
N TRP A 151 -13.82 -4.50 19.98
CA TRP A 151 -12.69 -4.94 19.16
C TRP A 151 -12.58 -4.17 17.85
N TRP A 152 -13.70 -3.88 17.18
CA TRP A 152 -13.73 -2.96 16.02
C TRP A 152 -13.26 -1.56 16.37
N THR A 153 -13.66 -1.05 17.54
CA THR A 153 -13.21 0.27 18.01
C THR A 153 -11.71 0.27 18.26
N LEU A 154 -11.19 -0.76 18.92
CA LEU A 154 -9.77 -0.89 19.22
C LEU A 154 -8.93 -1.04 17.95
N SER A 155 -9.34 -1.91 17.01
CA SER A 155 -8.65 -2.07 15.73
C SER A 155 -8.65 -0.76 14.94
N THR A 156 -9.79 -0.05 14.87
CA THR A 156 -9.87 1.26 14.22
C THR A 156 -8.95 2.30 14.87
N ALA A 157 -8.86 2.31 16.21
CA ALA A 157 -7.97 3.21 16.94
C ALA A 157 -6.48 2.90 16.71
N LEU A 158 -6.10 1.63 16.64
CA LEU A 158 -4.74 1.18 16.32
C LEU A 158 -4.37 1.56 14.88
N TRP A 159 -5.29 1.36 13.92
CA TRP A 159 -5.12 1.78 12.54
C TRP A 159 -4.98 3.30 12.41
N ALA A 160 -5.84 4.08 13.08
CA ALA A 160 -5.72 5.54 13.12
C ALA A 160 -4.37 5.99 13.71
N SER A 161 -3.89 5.29 14.74
CA SER A 161 -2.59 5.56 15.36
C SER A 161 -1.43 5.28 14.40
N SER A 162 -1.46 4.16 13.67
CA SER A 162 -0.42 3.83 12.68
C SER A 162 -0.39 4.83 11.52
N LEU A 163 -1.56 5.30 11.07
CA LEU A 163 -1.67 6.36 10.07
C LEU A 163 -1.05 7.69 10.56
N LEU A 164 -1.34 8.09 11.80
CA LEU A 164 -0.75 9.29 12.40
C LEU A 164 0.77 9.18 12.50
N LEU A 165 1.29 8.03 12.97
CA LEU A 165 2.71 7.76 13.05
C LEU A 165 3.39 7.81 11.67
N SER A 166 2.73 7.26 10.64
CA SER A 166 3.21 7.33 9.26
C SER A 166 3.29 8.76 8.73
N ILE A 167 2.27 9.59 9.01
CA ILE A 167 2.28 11.02 8.64
C ILE A 167 3.46 11.73 9.31
N LEU A 168 3.65 11.53 10.63
CA LEU A 168 4.77 12.12 11.37
C LEU A 168 6.13 11.67 10.81
N ARG A 169 6.26 10.38 10.46
CA ARG A 169 7.47 9.81 9.85
C ARG A 169 7.77 10.49 8.51
N SER A 170 6.78 10.58 7.62
CA SER A 170 6.92 11.22 6.32
C SER A 170 7.24 12.71 6.43
N LEU A 171 6.61 13.44 7.36
CA LEU A 171 6.91 14.84 7.64
C LEU A 171 8.36 15.01 8.13
N ARG A 172 8.83 14.13 9.00
CA ARG A 172 10.22 14.12 9.49
C ARG A 172 11.20 13.93 8.34
N ILE A 173 10.94 12.99 7.43
CA ILE A 173 11.76 12.74 6.23
C ILE A 173 11.75 13.97 5.31
N MET A 174 10.57 14.56 5.06
CA MET A 174 10.45 15.78 4.25
C MET A 174 11.24 16.95 4.84
N PHE A 175 11.22 17.13 6.17
CA PHE A 175 12.00 18.18 6.83
C PHE A 175 13.50 17.95 6.63
N GLN A 176 13.98 16.70 6.73
CA GLN A 176 15.39 16.36 6.48
C GLN A 176 15.78 16.62 5.03
N LEU A 177 14.96 16.21 4.07
CA LEU A 177 15.16 16.48 2.65
C LEU A 177 15.28 17.99 2.41
N ARG A 178 14.33 18.78 2.89
CA ARG A 178 14.39 20.25 2.77
C ARG A 178 15.64 20.84 3.40
N ARG A 179 16.08 20.33 4.55
CA ARG A 179 17.32 20.78 5.21
C ARG A 179 18.56 20.46 4.38
N LYS A 180 18.68 19.22 3.87
CA LYS A 180 19.78 18.81 2.98
C LYS A 180 19.85 19.68 1.72
N LEU A 181 18.70 20.04 1.16
CA LEU A 181 18.59 20.90 -0.03
C LEU A 181 19.00 22.35 0.22
N ARG A 182 18.78 22.85 1.44
CA ARG A 182 19.19 24.21 1.81
C ARG A 182 20.68 24.28 2.16
N GLN A 183 21.23 23.23 2.79
CA GLN A 183 22.62 23.20 3.25
C GLN A 183 23.60 22.90 2.11
N HIS A 184 23.28 21.97 1.22
CA HIS A 184 24.00 21.83 -0.04
C HIS A 184 23.47 22.89 -0.99
N LYS A 185 24.27 23.92 -1.31
CA LYS A 185 23.99 24.74 -2.51
C LYS A 185 23.73 23.75 -3.65
N TRP A 186 22.49 23.70 -4.14
CA TRP A 186 21.97 22.83 -5.20
C TRP A 186 22.87 22.73 -6.45
N SER A 187 23.83 23.65 -6.55
CA SER A 187 24.86 23.80 -7.57
C SER A 187 25.92 22.69 -7.65
N ALA A 188 26.10 21.83 -6.63
CA ALA A 188 27.14 20.79 -6.64
C ALA A 188 26.62 19.33 -6.78
N SER A 189 25.30 19.12 -6.80
CA SER A 189 24.71 17.77 -6.85
C SER A 189 24.48 17.30 -8.28
N SER A 190 24.83 16.04 -8.60
CA SER A 190 24.60 15.45 -9.92
C SER A 190 23.11 15.44 -10.31
N PRO A 191 22.76 15.51 -11.62
CA PRO A 191 21.37 15.45 -12.08
C PRO A 191 20.60 14.21 -11.59
N ARG A 192 21.30 13.08 -11.44
CA ARG A 192 20.76 11.83 -10.89
C ARG A 192 20.35 11.96 -9.42
N SER A 193 21.19 12.61 -8.60
CA SER A 193 20.88 12.89 -7.19
C SER A 193 19.67 13.82 -7.05
N GLN A 194 19.56 14.84 -7.90
CA GLN A 194 18.42 15.76 -7.87
C GLN A 194 17.11 15.08 -8.26
N LYS A 195 17.15 14.19 -9.26
CA LYS A 195 15.98 13.39 -9.66
C LYS A 195 15.53 12.46 -8.54
N ALA A 196 16.46 11.79 -7.85
CA ALA A 196 16.17 10.91 -6.72
C ALA A 196 15.53 11.68 -5.54
N VAL A 197 16.08 12.84 -5.18
CA VAL A 197 15.48 13.72 -4.15
C VAL A 197 14.06 14.14 -4.53
N LYS A 198 13.85 14.60 -5.76
CA LYS A 198 12.52 15.02 -6.23
C LYS A 198 11.52 13.86 -6.19
N ALA A 199 11.95 12.67 -6.59
CA ALA A 199 11.14 11.47 -6.51
C ALA A 199 10.79 11.12 -5.06
N GLN A 200 11.75 11.19 -4.14
CA GLN A 200 11.52 10.93 -2.72
C GLN A 200 10.56 11.97 -2.10
N VAL A 201 10.74 13.25 -2.39
CA VAL A 201 9.81 14.30 -1.94
C VAL A 201 8.40 14.03 -2.46
N LYS A 202 8.26 13.66 -3.74
CA LYS A 202 6.96 13.30 -4.32
C LYS A 202 6.34 12.09 -3.61
N ALA A 203 7.13 11.05 -3.33
CA ALA A 203 6.68 9.85 -2.64
C ALA A 203 6.17 10.17 -1.22
N GLU A 204 6.91 10.99 -0.46
CA GLU A 204 6.49 11.40 0.89
C GLU A 204 5.23 12.28 0.88
N VAL A 205 5.10 13.20 -0.08
CA VAL A 205 3.88 14.02 -0.22
C VAL A 205 2.66 13.12 -0.50
N LEU A 206 2.81 12.16 -1.41
CA LEU A 206 1.74 11.20 -1.72
C LEU A 206 1.42 10.32 -0.51
N SER A 207 2.42 9.87 0.25
CA SER A 207 2.21 9.10 1.48
C SER A 207 1.41 9.91 2.52
N ILE A 208 1.77 11.18 2.73
CA ILE A 208 1.03 12.08 3.64
C ILE A 208 -0.41 12.28 3.19
N LEU A 209 -0.63 12.56 1.91
CA LEU A 209 -1.98 12.77 1.37
C LEU A 209 -2.85 11.51 1.53
N SER A 210 -2.31 10.34 1.17
CA SER A 210 -2.99 9.06 1.31
C SER A 210 -3.32 8.75 2.77
N ALA A 211 -2.33 8.84 3.66
CA ALA A 211 -2.51 8.57 5.08
C ALA A 211 -3.45 9.57 5.76
N THR A 212 -3.48 10.84 5.33
CA THR A 212 -4.41 11.84 5.87
C THR A 212 -5.85 11.56 5.45
N ALA A 213 -6.06 11.16 4.19
CA ALA A 213 -7.38 10.77 3.70
C ALA A 213 -7.91 9.54 4.46
N ASP A 214 -7.05 8.54 4.66
CA ASP A 214 -7.40 7.34 5.44
C ASP A 214 -7.61 7.63 6.92
N LEU A 215 -6.80 8.51 7.52
CA LEU A 215 -6.95 8.92 8.92
C LEU A 215 -8.27 9.64 9.13
N SER A 216 -8.68 10.44 8.14
CA SER A 216 -9.98 11.13 8.17
C SER A 216 -11.15 10.15 8.18
N ASN A 217 -11.06 9.07 7.39
CA ASN A 217 -12.02 7.97 7.41
C ASN A 217 -11.96 7.14 8.70
N ALA A 218 -10.76 6.85 9.20
CA ALA A 218 -10.56 6.12 10.45
C ALA A 218 -11.22 6.85 11.63
N ILE A 219 -10.99 8.16 11.75
CA ILE A 219 -11.61 9.01 12.78
C ILE A 219 -13.14 9.03 12.62
N HIS A 220 -13.65 9.05 11.39
CA HIS A 220 -15.09 8.96 11.15
C HIS A 220 -15.70 7.66 11.69
N TRP A 221 -14.98 6.53 11.64
CA TRP A 221 -15.45 5.23 12.12
C TRP A 221 -15.28 4.99 13.62
N LEU A 222 -14.59 5.89 14.33
CA LEU A 222 -14.51 5.84 15.79
C LEU A 222 -15.86 6.17 16.46
N PRO A 223 -16.02 5.87 17.76
CA PRO A 223 -17.24 6.20 18.49
C PRO A 223 -17.58 7.70 18.49
N PRO A 224 -18.87 8.07 18.43
CA PRO A 224 -19.30 9.46 18.50
C PRO A 224 -18.76 10.17 19.76
N GLY A 225 -18.40 11.45 19.61
CA GLY A 225 -17.77 12.26 20.67
C GLY A 225 -16.26 12.42 20.51
N PHE A 226 -15.62 11.65 19.64
CA PHE A 226 -14.22 11.84 19.25
C PHE A 226 -14.10 12.62 17.93
N LEU A 227 -13.60 13.86 17.97
CA LEU A 227 -13.40 14.71 16.79
C LEU A 227 -14.64 14.77 15.87
N TRP A 228 -14.54 14.30 14.63
CA TRP A 228 -15.63 14.22 13.64
C TRP A 228 -16.19 12.81 13.44
N ALA A 229 -16.01 11.93 14.43
CA ALA A 229 -16.63 10.59 14.44
C ALA A 229 -18.12 10.63 14.08
N GLY A 230 -18.52 9.80 13.13
CA GLY A 230 -19.90 9.71 12.62
C GLY A 230 -20.40 10.89 11.79
N ARG A 231 -19.56 11.90 11.49
CA ARG A 231 -20.01 13.13 10.79
C ARG A 231 -19.93 13.09 9.26
N PHE A 232 -19.12 12.21 8.67
CA PHE A 232 -18.95 12.18 7.23
C PHE A 232 -20.15 11.52 6.52
N PRO A 233 -20.66 12.13 5.44
CA PRO A 233 -21.61 11.46 4.57
C PRO A 233 -20.91 10.33 3.77
N PRO A 234 -21.65 9.31 3.30
CA PRO A 234 -21.06 8.18 2.58
C PRO A 234 -20.21 8.57 1.36
N TRP A 235 -20.61 9.61 0.62
CA TRP A 235 -19.84 10.07 -0.54
C TRP A 235 -18.47 10.62 -0.14
N LEU A 236 -18.34 11.28 1.00
CA LEU A 236 -17.07 11.85 1.45
C LEU A 236 -16.12 10.74 1.90
N VAL A 237 -16.64 9.73 2.60
CA VAL A 237 -15.88 8.52 2.95
C VAL A 237 -15.35 7.83 1.69
N GLY A 238 -16.24 7.66 0.70
CA GLY A 238 -15.91 7.14 -0.62
C GLY A 238 -14.86 7.97 -1.36
N LEU A 239 -14.97 9.30 -1.34
CA LEU A 239 -14.02 10.20 -1.99
C LEU A 239 -12.62 10.06 -1.40
N LEU A 240 -12.50 10.15 -0.08
CA LEU A 240 -11.22 10.06 0.62
C LEU A 240 -10.56 8.69 0.39
N GLY A 241 -11.34 7.61 0.50
CA GLY A 241 -10.85 6.26 0.24
C GLY A 241 -10.49 6.01 -1.23
N THR A 242 -11.17 6.67 -2.17
CA THR A 242 -10.83 6.63 -3.60
C THR A 242 -9.50 7.35 -3.85
N ILE A 243 -9.31 8.55 -3.28
CA ILE A 243 -8.06 9.30 -3.39
C ILE A 243 -6.88 8.49 -2.87
N SER A 244 -6.97 7.93 -1.66
CA SER A 244 -5.89 7.12 -1.08
C SER A 244 -5.62 5.84 -1.88
N SER A 245 -6.67 5.19 -2.40
CA SER A 245 -6.53 3.98 -3.23
C SER A 245 -5.83 4.28 -4.56
N LEU A 246 -6.19 5.38 -5.23
CA LEU A 246 -5.55 5.80 -6.47
C LEU A 246 -4.08 6.18 -6.26
N ILE A 247 -3.78 6.87 -5.14
CA ILE A 247 -2.39 7.15 -4.75
C ILE A 247 -1.60 5.85 -4.53
N GLY A 248 -2.18 4.87 -3.83
CA GLY A 248 -1.55 3.56 -3.58
C GLY A 248 -1.28 2.78 -4.87
N ILE A 249 -2.22 2.79 -5.82
CA ILE A 249 -2.03 2.19 -7.16
C ILE A 249 -0.93 2.93 -7.92
N TYR A 250 -0.93 4.27 -7.89
CA TYR A 250 0.09 5.08 -8.53
C TYR A 250 1.49 4.78 -7.98
N GLN A 251 1.65 4.73 -6.65
CA GLN A 251 2.92 4.42 -6.00
C GLN A 251 3.42 3.01 -6.36
N ALA A 252 2.52 2.02 -6.38
CA ALA A 252 2.86 0.66 -6.80
C ALA A 252 3.32 0.58 -8.27
N SER A 253 2.67 1.33 -9.17
CA SER A 253 3.01 1.35 -10.61
C SER A 253 4.32 2.10 -10.91
N GLY A 254 4.64 3.14 -10.14
CA GLY A 254 5.88 3.91 -10.26
C GLY A 254 7.07 3.29 -9.52
N GLY A 255 6.81 2.28 -8.67
CA GLY A 255 7.74 1.68 -7.72
C GLY A 255 8.49 0.44 -8.22
N GLY A 256 8.51 0.15 -9.52
CA GLY A 256 9.22 -0.98 -10.14
C GLY A 256 10.76 -1.02 -9.93
N THR A 257 11.30 -0.31 -8.95
CA THR A 257 12.69 -0.46 -8.46
C THR A 257 12.85 -0.12 -6.97
N SER A 258 11.77 -0.06 -6.16
CA SER A 258 11.89 0.20 -4.73
C SER A 258 10.63 -0.13 -3.90
N GLU A 259 10.01 -1.29 -4.12
CA GLU A 259 9.16 -1.92 -3.09
C GLU A 259 9.52 -3.41 -2.98
N ALA A 260 10.75 -3.66 -2.54
CA ALA A 260 11.02 -4.75 -1.63
C ALA A 260 11.31 -4.09 -0.28
N VAL A 261 10.25 -3.62 0.38
CA VAL A 261 10.20 -3.40 1.84
C VAL A 261 8.74 -3.61 2.25
#